data_AF-A0A6T9Y0B8-F1
#
_entry.id   AF-A0A6T9Y0B8-F1
#
_cell.length_a   1.000
_cell.length_b   1.000
_cell.length_c   1.000
_cell.angle_alpha   90.00
_cell.angle_beta   90.00
_cell.angle_gamma   90.00
#
_symmetry.space_group_name_H-M   'P 1'
#
loop_
_entity.id
_entity.type
_entity.pdbx_description
1 polymer ?
#
loop_
_entity_poly.entity_id
_entity_poly.type
_entity_poly.pdbx_seq_one_letter_code
_entity_poly.pdbx_strand_id
1 'polypeptide(L)'
;MNKNNKDTETTKNLIKSSIAVVFALSLGIAINHFHIGEEDTTTKVFAERLETFKRHVISSHWQWRVRQPTTMIMLIHYDDSGSEMNRTPVRMNHNGWPTADMSDAGCEKIWSSIVASPLRVDGFKVHARYFAELETSEDNYWCRFSLSRGAYFDYYPASGSVTALED
;
A
#
# COMPACT_ATOMS: atom_id res chain seq x y z
N MET A 1 12.33 62.07 -32.54
CA MET A 1 10.99 61.56 -32.19
C MET A 1 11.00 60.03 -31.95
N ASN A 2 11.99 59.47 -31.23
CA ASN A 2 12.16 58.00 -31.09
C ASN A 2 12.56 57.52 -29.67
N LYS A 3 12.49 58.40 -28.65
CA LYS A 3 12.92 58.07 -27.28
C LYS A 3 11.81 57.34 -26.51
N ASN A 4 10.57 57.77 -26.68
CA ASN A 4 9.41 57.26 -25.93
C ASN A 4 9.09 55.78 -26.22
N ASN A 5 9.39 55.27 -27.41
CA ASN A 5 9.07 53.88 -27.77
C ASN A 5 10.08 52.88 -27.13
N LYS A 6 11.35 53.30 -27.03
CA LYS A 6 12.43 52.50 -26.44
C LYS A 6 12.26 52.35 -24.92
N ASP A 7 11.82 53.41 -24.25
CA ASP A 7 11.55 53.39 -22.80
C ASP A 7 10.33 52.52 -22.47
N THR A 8 9.33 52.47 -23.37
CA THR A 8 8.11 51.65 -23.23
C THR A 8 8.38 50.15 -23.43
N GLU A 9 9.25 49.78 -24.38
CA GLU A 9 9.68 48.38 -24.52
C GLU A 9 10.56 47.92 -23.35
N THR A 10 11.46 48.78 -22.88
CA THR A 10 12.36 48.46 -21.76
C THR A 10 11.57 48.23 -20.47
N THR A 11 10.57 49.08 -20.19
CA THR A 11 9.68 48.90 -19.03
C THR A 11 8.81 47.64 -19.14
N LYS A 12 8.28 47.30 -20.32
CA LYS A 12 7.55 46.05 -20.53
C LYS A 12 8.41 44.81 -20.29
N ASN A 13 9.66 44.83 -20.73
CA ASN A 13 10.59 43.71 -20.52
C ASN A 13 11.02 43.58 -19.05
N LEU A 14 11.19 44.71 -18.34
CA LEU A 14 11.44 44.71 -16.89
C LEU A 14 10.27 44.14 -16.09
N ILE A 15 9.02 44.46 -16.47
CA ILE A 15 7.83 43.90 -15.81
C ILE A 15 7.72 42.39 -16.06
N LYS A 16 7.98 41.91 -17.28
CA LYS A 16 7.99 40.46 -17.57
C LYS A 16 9.06 39.73 -16.75
N SER A 17 10.25 40.32 -16.64
CA SER A 17 11.35 39.77 -15.85
C SER A 17 11.01 39.71 -14.36
N SER A 18 10.35 40.73 -13.81
CA SER A 18 10.00 40.75 -12.39
C SER A 18 8.94 39.69 -12.06
N ILE A 19 7.95 39.49 -12.92
CA ILE A 19 6.92 38.45 -12.76
C ILE A 19 7.58 37.06 -12.77
N ALA A 20 8.52 36.81 -13.68
CA ALA A 20 9.23 35.53 -13.75
C ALA A 20 10.05 35.25 -12.47
N VAL A 21 10.70 36.28 -11.92
CA VAL A 21 11.47 36.17 -10.67
C VAL A 21 10.56 35.89 -9.47
N VAL A 22 9.44 36.61 -9.36
CA VAL A 22 8.46 36.39 -8.28
C VAL A 22 7.88 34.97 -8.37
N PHE A 23 7.56 34.50 -9.58
CA PHE A 23 7.07 33.14 -9.78
C PHE A 23 8.11 32.08 -9.37
N ALA A 24 9.37 32.24 -9.78
CA ALA A 24 10.45 31.34 -9.41
C ALA A 24 10.70 31.31 -7.89
N LEU A 25 10.65 32.47 -7.23
CA LEU A 25 10.74 32.56 -5.77
C LEU A 25 9.55 31.90 -5.07
N SER A 26 8.33 32.10 -5.58
CA SER A 26 7.14 31.45 -5.05
C SER A 26 7.18 29.92 -5.18
N LEU A 27 7.71 29.41 -6.30
CA LEU A 27 7.97 27.99 -6.51
C LEU A 27 9.02 27.46 -5.54
N GLY A 28 10.14 28.18 -5.37
CA GLY A 28 11.19 27.78 -4.43
C GLY A 28 10.68 27.73 -2.98
N ILE A 29 9.89 28.72 -2.57
CA ILE A 29 9.24 28.74 -1.24
C ILE A 29 8.23 27.60 -1.12
N ALA A 30 7.41 27.35 -2.15
CA ALA A 30 6.44 26.26 -2.13
C ALA A 30 7.14 24.90 -2.01
N ILE A 31 8.19 24.64 -2.80
CA ILE A 31 8.97 23.40 -2.73
C ILE A 31 9.57 23.20 -1.33
N ASN A 32 10.14 24.27 -0.74
CA ASN A 32 10.75 24.22 0.58
C ASN A 32 9.71 24.09 1.72
N HIS A 33 8.59 24.81 1.64
CA HIS A 33 7.56 24.82 2.69
C HIS A 33 6.72 23.54 2.66
N PHE A 34 6.30 23.11 1.47
CA PHE A 34 5.47 21.91 1.31
C PHE A 34 6.27 20.61 1.32
N HIS A 35 7.60 20.65 1.54
CA HIS A 35 8.46 19.47 1.53
C HIS A 35 8.10 18.56 0.35
N ILE A 36 8.09 19.10 -0.87
CA ILE A 36 7.89 18.31 -2.11
C ILE A 36 9.20 17.53 -2.42
N GLY A 37 9.81 16.96 -1.39
CA GLY A 37 10.72 15.84 -1.49
C GLY A 37 9.87 14.61 -1.19
N GLU A 38 9.75 13.72 -2.16
CA GLU A 38 9.00 12.47 -2.11
C GLU A 38 9.61 11.54 -1.04
N GLU A 39 9.43 11.84 0.25
CA GLU A 39 9.46 10.79 1.27
C GLU A 39 8.34 9.83 0.83
N ASP A 40 8.66 8.59 0.50
CA ASP A 40 7.77 7.67 -0.24
C ASP A 40 6.55 7.31 0.62
N THR A 41 5.60 8.24 0.67
CA THR A 41 4.36 8.17 1.46
C THR A 41 3.61 6.88 1.11
N THR A 42 3.68 6.47 -0.15
CA THR A 42 3.11 5.23 -0.63
C THR A 42 3.76 4.02 0.05
N THR A 43 5.09 3.95 0.10
CA THR A 43 5.81 2.85 0.77
C THR A 43 5.58 2.87 2.28
N LYS A 44 5.49 4.04 2.92
CA LYS A 44 5.13 4.14 4.34
C LYS A 44 3.72 3.61 4.63
N VAL A 45 2.71 4.04 3.86
CA VAL A 45 1.34 3.54 4.03
C VAL A 45 1.28 2.04 3.70
N PHE A 46 2.10 1.56 2.76
CA PHE A 46 2.18 0.14 2.44
C PHE A 46 2.78 -0.67 3.60
N ALA A 47 3.79 -0.15 4.29
CA ALA A 47 4.31 -0.72 5.52
C ALA A 47 3.25 -0.77 6.64
N GLU A 48 2.42 0.27 6.79
CA GLU A 48 1.29 0.25 7.74
C GLU A 48 0.26 -0.83 7.38
N ARG A 49 0.00 -1.05 6.08
CA ARG A 49 -0.85 -2.17 5.61
C ARG A 49 -0.22 -3.53 5.87
N LEU A 50 1.10 -3.66 5.72
CA LEU A 50 1.84 -4.86 6.10
C LEU A 50 1.68 -5.18 7.59
N GLU A 51 1.83 -4.20 8.48
CA GLU A 51 1.65 -4.41 9.92
C GLU A 51 0.21 -4.79 10.28
N THR A 52 -0.77 -4.15 9.62
CA THR A 52 -2.18 -4.56 9.73
C THR A 52 -2.37 -6.01 9.29
N PHE A 53 -1.78 -6.37 8.14
CA PHE A 53 -1.86 -7.71 7.58
C PHE A 53 -1.30 -8.75 8.56
N LYS A 54 -0.08 -8.54 9.08
CA LYS A 54 0.56 -9.42 10.07
C LYS A 54 -0.33 -9.62 11.30
N ARG A 55 -0.82 -8.53 11.89
CA ARG A 55 -1.70 -8.56 13.06
C ARG A 55 -2.96 -9.39 12.80
N HIS A 56 -3.58 -9.21 11.64
CA HIS A 56 -4.83 -9.88 11.27
C HIS A 56 -4.63 -11.36 10.88
N VAL A 57 -3.49 -11.73 10.29
CA VAL A 57 -3.12 -13.15 10.10
C VAL A 57 -3.02 -13.86 11.44
N ILE A 58 -2.29 -13.27 12.39
CA ILE A 58 -2.12 -13.84 13.73
C ILE A 58 -3.45 -13.90 14.48
N SER A 59 -4.24 -12.82 14.49
CA SER A 59 -5.54 -12.82 15.17
C SER A 59 -6.51 -13.84 14.57
N SER A 60 -6.52 -14.00 13.25
CA SER A 60 -7.31 -15.02 12.54
C SER A 60 -6.94 -16.42 12.99
N HIS A 61 -5.64 -16.72 13.09
CA HIS A 61 -5.15 -18.00 13.59
C HIS A 61 -5.62 -18.27 15.02
N TRP A 62 -5.48 -17.30 15.93
CA TRP A 62 -5.94 -17.45 17.31
C TRP A 62 -7.45 -17.64 17.41
N GLN A 63 -8.23 -16.88 16.64
CA GLN A 63 -9.67 -17.04 16.56
C GLN A 63 -10.06 -18.44 16.07
N TRP A 64 -9.36 -18.95 15.06
CA TRP A 64 -9.56 -20.31 14.56
C TRP A 64 -9.17 -21.38 15.57
N ARG A 65 -8.12 -21.19 16.37
CA ARG A 65 -7.72 -22.18 17.41
C ARG A 65 -8.69 -22.25 18.58
N VAL A 66 -9.29 -21.12 18.95
CA VAL A 66 -10.25 -21.04 20.06
C VAL A 66 -11.62 -21.55 19.65
N ARG A 67 -12.02 -21.31 18.40
CA ARG A 67 -13.19 -21.94 17.81
C ARG A 67 -12.80 -23.37 17.37
N GLN A 68 -13.76 -24.28 17.23
CA GLN A 68 -13.43 -25.60 16.67
C GLN A 68 -12.87 -25.44 15.24
N PRO A 69 -12.03 -26.38 14.74
CA PRO A 69 -11.49 -26.31 13.38
C PRO A 69 -12.59 -26.08 12.34
N THR A 70 -12.50 -24.96 11.65
CA THR A 70 -13.45 -24.54 10.61
C THR A 70 -12.71 -24.13 9.34
N THR A 71 -13.35 -24.27 8.18
CA THR A 71 -12.79 -23.82 6.90
C THR A 71 -12.95 -22.31 6.70
N MET A 72 -13.72 -21.64 7.56
CA MET A 72 -13.97 -20.20 7.48
C MET A 72 -14.24 -19.59 8.86
N ILE A 73 -13.67 -18.40 9.10
CA ILE A 73 -13.95 -17.56 10.26
C ILE A 73 -14.49 -16.20 9.82
N MET A 74 -15.07 -15.45 10.76
CA MET A 74 -15.46 -14.06 10.56
C MET A 74 -14.48 -13.16 11.31
N LEU A 75 -13.59 -12.48 10.58
CA LEU A 75 -12.61 -11.55 11.14
C LEU A 75 -13.27 -10.17 11.30
N ILE A 76 -13.10 -9.57 12.47
CA ILE A 76 -13.59 -8.22 12.79
C ILE A 76 -12.42 -7.25 12.69
N HIS A 77 -12.63 -6.15 11.96
CA HIS A 77 -11.64 -5.09 11.75
C HIS A 77 -12.00 -3.91 12.62
N TYR A 78 -11.05 -3.44 13.42
CA TYR A 78 -11.21 -2.30 14.30
C TYR A 78 -10.35 -1.13 13.82
N ASP A 79 -10.84 0.10 14.01
CA ASP A 79 -10.02 1.29 13.87
C ASP A 79 -9.12 1.50 15.10
N ASP A 80 -8.29 2.53 15.06
CA ASP A 80 -7.37 2.89 16.14
C ASP A 80 -8.09 3.35 17.42
N SER A 81 -9.38 3.71 17.33
CA SER A 81 -10.22 4.03 18.49
C SER A 81 -10.87 2.79 19.11
N GLY A 82 -10.69 1.61 18.51
CA GLY A 82 -11.31 0.35 18.92
C GLY A 82 -12.75 0.19 18.46
N SER A 83 -13.25 1.05 17.59
CA SER A 83 -14.56 0.90 16.96
C SER A 83 -14.47 -0.11 15.83
N GLU A 84 -15.48 -0.97 15.72
CA GLU A 84 -15.59 -1.89 14.60
C GLU A 84 -15.83 -1.11 13.30
N MET A 85 -14.94 -1.30 12.33
CA MET A 85 -15.06 -0.73 10.99
C MET A 85 -15.71 -1.68 10.00
N ASN A 86 -15.39 -2.97 10.09
CA ASN A 86 -15.81 -3.96 9.10
C ASN A 86 -15.73 -5.40 9.63
N ARG A 87 -16.37 -6.34 8.91
CA ARG A 87 -16.21 -7.78 9.11
C ARG A 87 -16.02 -8.48 7.77
N THR A 88 -15.06 -9.38 7.69
CA THR A 88 -14.78 -10.15 6.47
C THR A 88 -14.76 -11.65 6.75
N PRO A 89 -15.33 -12.47 5.85
CA PRO A 89 -15.10 -13.90 5.90
C PRO A 89 -13.66 -14.22 5.50
N VAL A 90 -12.94 -14.96 6.34
CA VAL A 90 -11.57 -15.41 6.07
C VAL A 90 -11.59 -16.92 5.95
N ARG A 91 -11.20 -17.44 4.78
CA ARG A 91 -11.04 -18.88 4.58
C ARG A 91 -9.74 -19.34 5.25
N MET A 92 -9.79 -20.50 5.91
CA MET A 92 -8.69 -21.06 6.69
C MET A 92 -8.26 -22.41 6.09
N ASN A 93 -6.95 -22.67 6.09
CA ASN A 93 -6.42 -23.99 5.75
C ASN A 93 -6.48 -24.95 6.95
N HIS A 94 -6.04 -26.20 6.75
CA HIS A 94 -6.06 -27.23 7.77
C HIS A 94 -5.12 -26.93 8.96
N ASN A 95 -4.11 -26.07 8.77
CA ASN A 95 -3.20 -25.58 9.81
C ASN A 95 -3.74 -24.35 10.56
N GLY A 96 -4.94 -23.87 10.20
CA GLY A 96 -5.55 -22.72 10.83
C GLY A 96 -4.96 -21.38 10.40
N TRP A 97 -4.42 -21.29 9.18
CA TRP A 97 -3.91 -20.05 8.60
C TRP A 97 -4.82 -19.53 7.49
N PRO A 98 -4.93 -18.21 7.31
CA PRO A 98 -5.64 -17.62 6.19
C PRO A 98 -5.18 -18.18 4.83
N THR A 99 -6.14 -18.52 3.98
CA THR A 99 -5.86 -19.15 2.68
C THR A 99 -6.90 -18.78 1.65
N ALA A 100 -6.61 -19.04 0.38
CA ALA A 100 -7.57 -18.92 -0.73
C ALA A 100 -7.22 -19.94 -1.83
N ASP A 101 -7.86 -19.80 -2.99
CA ASP A 101 -7.55 -20.58 -4.19
C ASP A 101 -6.08 -20.32 -4.61
N MET A 102 -5.39 -21.33 -5.14
CA MET A 102 -3.99 -21.23 -5.58
C MET A 102 -3.86 -20.45 -6.89
N SER A 103 -4.02 -19.13 -6.82
CA SER A 103 -4.02 -18.22 -7.98
C SER A 103 -3.80 -16.77 -7.54
N ASP A 104 -3.45 -15.89 -8.48
CA ASP A 104 -3.35 -14.44 -8.24
C ASP A 104 -4.63 -13.89 -7.60
N ALA A 105 -5.79 -14.27 -8.15
CA ALA A 105 -7.11 -13.89 -7.62
C ALA A 105 -7.34 -14.42 -6.19
N GLY A 106 -6.76 -15.57 -5.84
CA GLY A 106 -6.75 -16.07 -4.48
C GLY A 106 -5.90 -15.20 -3.55
N CYS A 107 -4.71 -14.80 -3.97
CA CYS A 107 -3.89 -13.85 -3.20
C CYS A 107 -4.60 -12.50 -3.01
N GLU A 108 -5.34 -12.01 -4.02
CA GLU A 108 -6.21 -10.83 -3.88
C GLU A 108 -7.32 -11.03 -2.85
N LYS A 109 -7.94 -12.22 -2.79
CA LYS A 109 -8.93 -12.58 -1.76
C LYS A 109 -8.28 -12.62 -0.36
N ILE A 110 -7.08 -13.16 -0.23
CA ILE A 110 -6.35 -13.14 1.06
C ILE A 110 -6.14 -11.69 1.49
N TRP A 111 -5.59 -10.83 0.63
CA TRP A 111 -5.40 -9.41 0.95
C TRP A 111 -6.70 -8.73 1.38
N SER A 112 -7.74 -8.80 0.56
CA SER A 112 -8.99 -8.10 0.82
C SER A 112 -9.70 -8.61 2.07
N SER A 113 -9.61 -9.91 2.38
CA SER A 113 -10.17 -10.47 3.61
C SER A 113 -9.37 -10.08 4.86
N ILE A 114 -8.04 -10.02 4.77
CA ILE A 114 -7.14 -9.75 5.90
C ILE A 114 -7.00 -8.26 6.18
N VAL A 115 -6.92 -7.40 5.16
CA VAL A 115 -6.72 -5.96 5.31
C VAL A 115 -8.06 -5.20 5.34
N ALA A 116 -9.16 -5.82 4.90
CA ALA A 116 -10.47 -5.18 4.71
C ALA A 116 -10.41 -3.90 3.85
N SER A 117 -9.46 -3.86 2.92
CA SER A 117 -9.25 -2.73 2.01
C SER A 117 -9.05 -3.26 0.60
N PRO A 118 -9.44 -2.49 -0.44
CA PRO A 118 -9.05 -2.78 -1.82
C PRO A 118 -7.53 -2.93 -1.94
N LEU A 119 -7.06 -3.55 -3.03
CA LEU A 119 -5.63 -3.62 -3.37
C LEU A 119 -5.11 -2.26 -3.84
N ARG A 120 -5.19 -1.27 -2.95
CA ARG A 120 -4.72 0.08 -3.19
C ARG A 120 -4.13 0.69 -1.93
N VAL A 121 -3.03 1.40 -2.11
CA VAL A 121 -2.36 2.19 -1.07
C VAL A 121 -2.03 3.54 -1.67
N ASP A 122 -2.51 4.61 -1.04
CA ASP A 122 -2.27 5.99 -1.50
C ASP A 122 -2.62 6.21 -2.99
N GLY A 123 -3.67 5.56 -3.46
CA GLY A 123 -4.07 5.59 -4.87
C GLY A 123 -3.24 4.70 -5.81
N PHE A 124 -2.16 4.08 -5.37
CA PHE A 124 -1.40 3.09 -6.14
C PHE A 124 -1.98 1.69 -6.00
N LYS A 125 -1.95 0.90 -7.07
CA LYS A 125 -2.39 -0.50 -7.06
C LYS A 125 -1.36 -1.34 -6.31
N VAL A 126 -1.83 -2.17 -5.39
CA VAL A 126 -1.06 -3.29 -4.83
C VAL A 126 -1.25 -4.49 -5.76
N HIS A 127 -0.16 -5.11 -6.22
CA HIS A 127 -0.24 -6.33 -7.00
C HIS A 127 -0.18 -7.52 -6.05
N ALA A 128 -1.10 -8.47 -6.21
CA ALA A 128 -1.05 -9.75 -5.52
C ALA A 128 -0.71 -10.83 -6.54
N ARG A 129 0.39 -11.54 -6.31
CA ARG A 129 0.91 -12.56 -7.23
C ARG A 129 1.08 -13.87 -6.51
N TYR A 130 0.56 -14.93 -7.09
CA TYR A 130 0.74 -16.29 -6.63
C TYR A 130 2.06 -16.85 -7.15
N PHE A 131 2.79 -17.50 -6.25
CA PHE A 131 3.99 -18.25 -6.54
C PHE A 131 3.92 -19.60 -5.86
N ALA A 132 4.47 -20.63 -6.50
CA ALA A 132 4.61 -21.96 -5.94
C ALA A 132 5.93 -22.58 -6.39
N GLU A 133 6.53 -23.38 -5.52
CA GLU A 133 7.64 -24.24 -5.92
C GLU A 133 7.07 -25.46 -6.67
N LEU A 134 7.57 -25.68 -7.88
CA LEU A 134 7.09 -26.76 -8.75
C LEU A 134 7.45 -28.17 -8.25
N GLU A 135 8.37 -28.30 -7.28
CA GLU A 135 8.97 -29.58 -6.87
C GLU A 135 8.65 -30.00 -5.43
N THR A 136 7.98 -29.17 -4.62
CA THR A 136 7.90 -29.32 -3.16
C THR A 136 6.46 -29.25 -2.65
N SER A 137 5.64 -30.26 -2.98
CA SER A 137 4.25 -30.43 -2.52
C SER A 137 3.28 -29.26 -2.81
N GLU A 138 2.00 -29.55 -3.04
CA GLU A 138 0.98 -28.52 -3.31
C GLU A 138 0.81 -27.48 -2.17
N ASP A 139 1.38 -27.76 -0.99
CA ASP A 139 1.30 -26.89 0.18
C ASP A 139 2.35 -25.77 0.21
N ASN A 140 3.41 -25.82 -0.63
CA ASN A 140 4.49 -24.84 -0.58
C ASN A 140 4.31 -23.72 -1.63
N TYR A 141 3.34 -22.84 -1.35
CA TYR A 141 3.06 -21.66 -2.15
C TYR A 141 3.07 -20.39 -1.29
N TRP A 142 3.25 -19.24 -1.94
CA TRP A 142 3.20 -17.94 -1.28
C TRP A 142 2.49 -16.90 -2.16
N CYS A 143 2.02 -15.86 -1.48
CA CYS A 143 1.47 -14.68 -2.10
C CYS A 143 2.46 -13.53 -1.91
N ARG A 144 2.91 -12.94 -3.02
CA ARG A 144 3.68 -11.69 -3.01
C ARG A 144 2.74 -10.51 -3.18
N PHE A 145 2.81 -9.57 -2.25
CA PHE A 145 2.13 -8.29 -2.34
C PHE A 145 3.17 -7.21 -2.63
N SER A 146 2.99 -6.46 -3.72
CA SER A 146 4.00 -5.47 -4.15
C SER A 146 3.40 -4.16 -4.66
N LEU A 147 4.19 -3.10 -4.54
CA LEU A 147 3.99 -1.83 -5.22
C LEU A 147 4.72 -1.84 -6.56
N SER A 148 4.25 -1.02 -7.51
CA SER A 148 4.93 -0.83 -8.79
C SER A 148 6.35 -0.26 -8.67
N ARG A 149 6.70 0.36 -7.52
CA ARG A 149 8.00 0.98 -7.26
C ARG A 149 9.08 -0.01 -6.79
N GLY A 150 8.75 -1.27 -6.53
CA GLY A 150 9.70 -2.29 -6.10
C GLY A 150 9.30 -2.95 -4.78
N ALA A 151 8.92 -2.13 -3.78
CA ALA A 151 8.59 -2.60 -2.43
C ALA A 151 7.61 -3.78 -2.42
N TYR A 152 7.96 -4.87 -1.73
CA TYR A 152 7.12 -6.06 -1.61
C TYR A 152 7.29 -6.80 -0.29
N PHE A 153 6.33 -7.68 0.01
CA PHE A 153 6.47 -8.69 1.05
C PHE A 153 5.75 -9.97 0.64
N ASP A 154 6.19 -11.09 1.21
CA ASP A 154 5.62 -12.41 0.95
C ASP A 154 4.83 -12.92 2.16
N TYR A 155 3.72 -13.59 1.87
CA TYR A 155 2.91 -14.33 2.83
C TYR A 155 2.88 -15.81 2.45
N TYR A 156 3.14 -16.68 3.42
CA TYR A 156 3.19 -18.14 3.26
C TYR A 156 1.99 -18.79 3.97
N PRO A 157 0.92 -19.17 3.25
CA PRO A 157 -0.28 -19.73 3.88
C PRO A 157 -0.04 -21.04 4.63
N ALA A 158 0.97 -21.84 4.24
CA ALA A 158 1.31 -23.09 4.93
C ALA A 158 1.64 -22.89 6.42
N SER A 159 2.37 -21.80 6.73
CA SER A 159 2.93 -21.53 8.05
C SER A 159 2.37 -20.26 8.72
N GLY A 160 1.64 -19.44 7.97
CA GLY A 160 1.22 -18.11 8.44
C GLY A 160 2.35 -17.07 8.46
N SER A 161 3.55 -17.41 7.98
CA SER A 161 4.71 -16.52 7.99
C SER A 161 4.52 -15.36 7.02
N VAL A 162 4.96 -14.16 7.44
CA VAL A 162 4.97 -12.93 6.64
C VAL A 162 6.38 -12.36 6.70
N THR A 163 6.98 -12.04 5.55
CA THR A 163 8.33 -11.46 5.50
C THR A 163 8.33 -10.01 5.98
N ALA A 164 9.54 -9.48 6.20
CA ALA A 164 9.72 -8.03 6.26
C ALA A 164 9.41 -7.40 4.89
N LEU A 165 9.21 -6.07 4.89
CA LEU A 165 9.15 -5.32 3.65
C LEU A 165 10.55 -5.32 3.02
N GLU A 166 10.62 -5.67 1.74
CA GLU A 166 11.83 -5.68 0.91
C GLU A 166 11.67 -4.62 -0.18
N ASP A 167 12.74 -3.88 -0.49
CA ASP A 167 12.78 -2.79 -1.48
C ASP A 167 13.69 -3.12 -2.68
#